data_AF-L7UDZ0-F1
#
_entry.id   AF-L7UDZ0-F1
#
_cell.length_a   1.000
_cell.length_b   1.000
_cell.length_c   1.000
_cell.angle_alpha   90.00
_cell.angle_beta   90.00
_cell.angle_gamma   90.00
#
_symmetry.space_group_name_H-M   'P 1'
#
loop_
_entity.id
_entity.type
_entity.pdbx_description
1 polymer ?
#
loop_
_entity_poly.entity_id
_entity_poly.type
_entity_poly.pdbx_seq_one_letter_code
_entity_poly.pdbx_strand_id
1 'polypeptide(L)'
;MRYPTRAEQEALHARVLKGRADPTAPDDVHRAFNDKIISVLRDKLRCSQDEAIDSTVDAVITYLKEPKSFDARIGPLSTYLTHIAKQRARDRLRTRTKMEIREQKYAADFALGGPAPNGDPEATVEAHRFAARLGPWGFTPKEQKFLWLSFTGESSTERLAEALDLAPMSKEERQREVKRHQDRLKKRLARYGREAVDVIP
;
A
#
# COMPACT_ATOMS: atom_id res chain seq x y z
N MET A 1 -32.22 3.07 0.19
CA MET A 1 -32.16 4.54 0.04
C MET A 1 -32.26 4.95 -1.42
N ARG A 2 -32.71 6.17 -1.73
CA ARG A 2 -32.82 6.74 -3.09
C ARG A 2 -31.67 7.73 -3.29
N TYR A 3 -31.15 7.88 -4.52
CA TYR A 3 -30.28 9.03 -4.79
C TYR A 3 -31.09 10.33 -4.60
N PRO A 4 -30.48 11.41 -4.09
CA PRO A 4 -31.14 12.70 -4.06
C PRO A 4 -31.56 13.08 -5.48
N THR A 5 -32.73 13.68 -5.62
CA THR A 5 -33.21 14.28 -6.86
C THR A 5 -32.29 15.42 -7.29
N ARG A 6 -32.34 15.81 -8.57
CA ARG A 6 -31.50 16.89 -9.09
C ARG A 6 -31.63 18.19 -8.29
N ALA A 7 -32.85 18.57 -7.93
CA ALA A 7 -33.12 19.75 -7.12
C ALA A 7 -32.49 19.66 -5.72
N GLU A 8 -32.55 18.50 -5.08
CA GLU A 8 -31.89 18.27 -3.78
C GLU A 8 -30.36 18.34 -3.89
N GLN A 9 -29.79 17.82 -4.98
CA GLN A 9 -28.34 17.91 -5.24
C GLN A 9 -27.89 19.35 -5.46
N GLU A 10 -28.65 20.15 -6.22
CA GLU A 10 -28.37 21.57 -6.45
C GLU A 10 -28.50 22.38 -5.16
N ALA A 11 -29.51 22.10 -4.33
CA ALA A 11 -29.67 22.73 -3.02
C ALA A 11 -28.51 22.40 -2.08
N LEU A 12 -28.07 21.13 -2.02
CA LEU A 12 -26.90 20.73 -1.24
C LEU A 12 -25.62 21.41 -1.73
N HIS A 13 -25.41 21.48 -3.04
CA HIS A 13 -24.26 22.18 -3.62
C HIS A 13 -24.26 23.67 -3.25
N ALA A 14 -25.40 24.35 -3.38
CA ALA A 14 -25.54 25.75 -3.00
C ALA A 14 -25.25 25.98 -1.50
N ARG A 15 -25.67 25.05 -0.63
CA ARG A 15 -25.34 25.08 0.80
C ARG A 15 -23.85 24.95 1.06
N VAL A 16 -23.17 24.03 0.37
CA VAL A 16 -21.70 23.88 0.47
C VAL A 16 -20.98 25.17 0.02
N LEU A 17 -21.46 25.84 -1.03
CA LEU A 17 -20.87 27.11 -1.49
C LEU A 17 -21.01 28.26 -0.47
N LYS A 18 -22.00 28.21 0.42
CA LYS A 18 -22.13 29.18 1.53
C LYS A 18 -21.05 28.99 2.60
N GLY A 19 -20.33 27.85 2.57
CA GLY A 19 -19.14 27.60 3.39
C GLY A 19 -19.39 27.79 4.88
N ARG A 20 -18.70 28.76 5.50
CA ARG A 20 -18.77 29.03 6.96
C ARG A 20 -20.18 29.33 7.48
N ALA A 21 -21.12 29.75 6.63
CA ALA A 21 -22.49 30.00 7.04
C ALA A 21 -23.32 28.72 7.26
N ASP A 22 -22.87 27.57 6.75
CA ASP A 22 -23.55 26.28 6.90
C ASP A 22 -22.52 25.15 7.18
N PRO A 23 -22.13 24.96 8.44
CA PRO A 23 -21.13 23.98 8.82
C PRO A 23 -21.61 22.52 8.69
N THR A 24 -22.91 22.27 8.50
CA THR A 24 -23.46 20.92 8.38
C THR A 24 -23.56 20.44 6.94
N ALA A 25 -23.48 21.35 5.96
CA ALA A 25 -23.54 21.01 4.54
C ALA A 25 -22.55 19.89 4.09
N PRO A 26 -21.29 19.84 4.58
CA PRO A 26 -20.38 18.73 4.27
C PRO A 26 -20.88 17.36 4.73
N ASP A 27 -21.43 17.28 5.95
CA ASP A 27 -21.95 16.03 6.52
C ASP A 27 -23.22 15.58 5.77
N ASP A 28 -24.09 16.53 5.40
CA ASP A 28 -25.29 16.24 4.62
C ASP A 28 -24.95 15.69 3.23
N VAL A 29 -23.92 16.23 2.57
CA VAL A 29 -23.41 15.67 1.30
C VAL A 29 -22.90 14.25 1.52
N HIS A 30 -22.07 14.02 2.55
CA HIS A 30 -21.56 12.68 2.83
C HIS A 30 -22.71 11.68 3.03
N ARG A 31 -23.67 11.97 3.91
CA ARG A 31 -24.82 11.09 4.19
C ARG A 31 -25.68 10.84 2.95
N ALA A 32 -25.88 11.86 2.11
CA ALA A 32 -26.74 11.77 0.95
C ALA A 32 -26.19 10.85 -0.17
N PHE A 33 -24.86 10.77 -0.32
CA PHE A 33 -24.24 10.07 -1.44
C PHE A 33 -23.47 8.79 -1.08
N ASN A 34 -23.00 8.64 0.17
CA ASN A 34 -22.03 7.62 0.54
C ASN A 34 -22.48 6.18 0.18
N ASP A 35 -23.60 5.72 0.72
CA ASP A 35 -24.11 4.35 0.52
C ASP A 35 -24.30 4.00 -0.95
N LYS A 36 -24.70 4.99 -1.75
CA LYS A 36 -24.97 4.79 -3.17
C LYS A 36 -23.71 4.70 -4.01
N ILE A 37 -22.73 5.56 -3.74
CA ILE A 37 -21.44 5.48 -4.42
C ILE A 37 -20.76 4.16 -4.04
N ILE A 38 -20.76 3.77 -2.76
CA ILE A 38 -20.22 2.48 -2.30
C ILE A 38 -20.87 1.31 -3.06
N SER A 39 -22.22 1.27 -3.14
CA SER A 39 -22.94 0.24 -3.89
C SER A 39 -22.50 0.19 -5.36
N VAL A 40 -22.44 1.34 -6.03
CA VAL A 40 -22.03 1.42 -7.45
C VAL A 40 -20.58 0.95 -7.64
N LEU A 41 -19.66 1.28 -6.73
CA LEU A 41 -18.27 0.85 -6.81
C LEU A 41 -18.15 -0.66 -6.65
N ARG A 42 -18.83 -1.24 -5.67
CA ARG A 42 -18.84 -2.69 -5.45
C ARG A 42 -19.43 -3.45 -6.63
N ASP A 43 -20.55 -2.97 -7.17
CA ASP A 43 -21.24 -3.64 -8.27
C ASP A 43 -20.47 -3.53 -9.60
N LYS A 44 -19.85 -2.37 -9.88
CA LYS A 44 -19.23 -2.10 -11.19
C LYS A 44 -17.73 -2.37 -11.24
N LEU A 45 -17.01 -2.21 -10.12
CA LEU A 45 -15.55 -2.37 -10.06
C LEU A 45 -15.11 -3.59 -9.26
N ARG A 46 -16.02 -4.30 -8.59
CA ARG A 46 -15.72 -5.49 -7.77
C ARG A 46 -14.62 -5.23 -6.73
N CYS A 47 -14.52 -4.00 -6.22
CA CYS A 47 -13.60 -3.64 -5.15
C CYS A 47 -14.14 -4.12 -3.79
N SER A 48 -13.26 -4.19 -2.79
CA SER A 48 -13.67 -4.54 -1.42
C SER A 48 -14.58 -3.45 -0.83
N GLN A 49 -15.27 -3.78 0.26
CA GLN A 49 -16.09 -2.80 1.00
C GLN A 49 -15.22 -1.62 1.48
N ASP A 50 -14.04 -1.91 2.03
CA ASP A 50 -13.14 -0.89 2.55
C ASP A 50 -12.60 0.01 1.44
N GLU A 51 -12.19 -0.57 0.31
CA GLU A 51 -11.74 0.19 -0.86
C GLU A 51 -12.84 1.11 -1.40
N ALA A 52 -14.10 0.64 -1.39
CA ALA A 52 -15.24 1.43 -1.81
C ALA A 52 -15.53 2.60 -0.86
N ILE A 53 -15.46 2.35 0.46
CA ILE A 53 -15.62 3.40 1.49
C ILE A 53 -14.54 4.46 1.31
N ASP A 54 -13.27 4.05 1.30
CA ASP A 54 -12.13 4.95 1.15
C ASP A 54 -12.25 5.82 -0.11
N SER A 55 -12.56 5.19 -1.25
CA SER A 55 -12.69 5.89 -2.53
C SER A 55 -13.85 6.89 -2.53
N THR A 56 -14.92 6.59 -1.79
CA THR A 56 -16.08 7.46 -1.66
C THR A 56 -15.78 8.65 -0.76
N VAL A 57 -15.12 8.41 0.39
CA VAL A 57 -14.66 9.45 1.31
C VAL A 57 -13.69 10.39 0.60
N ASP A 58 -12.71 9.85 -0.14
CA ASP A 58 -11.76 10.63 -0.93
C ASP A 58 -12.48 11.51 -1.97
N ALA A 59 -13.53 11.00 -2.62
CA ALA A 59 -14.30 11.76 -3.60
C ALA A 59 -15.05 12.93 -2.97
N VAL A 60 -15.70 12.70 -1.82
CA VAL A 60 -16.40 13.75 -1.08
C VAL A 60 -15.40 14.80 -0.57
N ILE A 61 -14.28 14.39 0.03
CA ILE A 61 -13.22 15.31 0.49
C ILE A 61 -12.66 16.13 -0.68
N THR A 62 -12.41 15.49 -1.83
CA THR A 62 -11.91 16.17 -3.03
C THR A 62 -12.88 17.27 -3.48
N TYR A 63 -14.18 16.95 -3.54
CA TYR A 63 -15.21 17.93 -3.86
C TYR A 63 -15.29 19.06 -2.82
N LEU A 64 -15.26 18.76 -1.52
CA LEU A 64 -15.37 19.76 -0.46
C LEU A 64 -14.17 20.71 -0.38
N LYS A 65 -12.97 20.27 -0.83
CA LYS A 65 -11.78 21.14 -0.93
C LYS A 65 -11.95 22.23 -1.98
N GLU A 66 -12.61 21.90 -3.09
CA GLU A 66 -12.81 22.83 -4.20
C GLU A 66 -14.22 22.69 -4.79
N PRO A 67 -15.27 23.09 -4.07
CA PRO A 67 -16.66 22.87 -4.49
C PRO A 67 -16.99 23.67 -5.76
N LYS A 68 -16.29 24.78 -6.03
CA LYS A 68 -16.46 25.61 -7.23
C LYS A 68 -16.04 24.91 -8.53
N SER A 69 -15.29 23.80 -8.45
CA SER A 69 -14.91 23.00 -9.62
C SER A 69 -16.08 22.22 -10.22
N PHE A 70 -17.15 22.01 -9.44
CA PHE A 70 -18.35 21.33 -9.92
C PHE A 70 -19.21 22.28 -10.77
N ASP A 71 -19.55 21.86 -11.99
CA ASP A 71 -20.47 22.56 -12.88
C ASP A 71 -21.79 21.77 -13.03
N ALA A 72 -22.86 22.30 -12.44
CA ALA A 72 -24.20 21.70 -12.49
C ALA A 72 -24.81 21.67 -13.90
N ARG A 73 -24.24 22.40 -14.87
CA ARG A 73 -24.68 22.36 -16.28
C ARG A 73 -24.22 21.09 -16.99
N ILE A 74 -23.09 20.52 -16.56
CA ILE A 74 -22.48 19.34 -17.18
C ILE A 74 -23.16 18.06 -16.70
N GLY A 75 -23.65 18.05 -15.46
CA GLY A 75 -24.38 16.91 -14.93
C GLY A 75 -24.70 17.02 -13.43
N PRO A 76 -25.39 16.01 -12.88
CA PRO A 76 -25.76 16.00 -11.47
C PRO A 76 -24.55 15.69 -10.58
N LEU A 77 -24.53 16.23 -9.36
CA LEU A 77 -23.45 16.06 -8.37
C LEU A 77 -23.13 14.59 -8.09
N SER A 78 -24.16 13.75 -8.03
CA SER A 78 -24.04 12.28 -7.94
C SER A 78 -23.13 11.69 -9.01
N THR A 79 -23.23 12.14 -10.27
CA THR A 79 -22.41 11.64 -11.38
C THR A 79 -20.97 12.11 -11.22
N TYR A 80 -20.78 13.37 -10.84
CA TYR A 80 -19.45 13.94 -10.58
C TYR A 80 -18.71 13.20 -9.45
N LEU A 81 -19.35 13.03 -8.29
CA LEU A 81 -18.75 12.31 -7.16
C LEU A 81 -18.48 10.84 -7.49
N THR A 82 -19.42 10.17 -8.19
CA THR A 82 -19.23 8.79 -8.63
C THR A 82 -18.06 8.66 -9.61
N HIS A 83 -17.86 9.66 -10.48
CA HIS A 83 -16.73 9.68 -11.42
C HIS A 83 -15.40 9.73 -10.67
N ILE A 84 -15.26 10.67 -9.73
CA ILE A 84 -14.04 10.79 -8.89
C ILE A 84 -13.80 9.49 -8.12
N ALA A 85 -14.84 8.96 -7.46
CA ALA A 85 -14.72 7.75 -6.66
C ALA A 85 -14.30 6.54 -7.50
N LYS A 86 -14.83 6.40 -8.73
CA LYS A 86 -14.41 5.34 -9.67
C LYS A 86 -12.95 5.49 -10.08
N GLN A 87 -12.47 6.71 -10.30
CA GLN A 87 -11.06 6.94 -10.63
C GLN A 87 -10.16 6.52 -9.47
N ARG A 88 -10.49 6.93 -8.23
CA ARG A 88 -9.77 6.54 -7.02
C ARG A 88 -9.76 5.03 -6.80
N ALA A 89 -10.91 4.38 -6.94
CA ALA A 89 -11.02 2.92 -6.82
C ALA A 89 -10.16 2.19 -7.87
N ARG A 90 -10.15 2.67 -9.12
CA ARG A 90 -9.29 2.09 -10.17
C ARG A 90 -7.81 2.26 -9.87
N ASP A 91 -7.39 3.41 -9.37
CA ASP A 91 -5.99 3.66 -9.02
C ASP A 91 -5.53 2.77 -7.86
N ARG A 92 -6.41 2.55 -6.87
CA ARG A 92 -6.19 1.59 -5.78
C ARG A 92 -6.09 0.16 -6.28
N LEU A 93 -7.03 -0.29 -7.12
CA LEU A 93 -6.99 -1.63 -7.73
C LEU A 93 -5.72 -1.85 -8.56
N ARG A 94 -5.30 -0.86 -9.36
CA ARG A 94 -4.04 -0.90 -10.13
C ARG A 94 -2.82 -1.03 -9.23
N THR A 95 -2.82 -0.32 -8.10
CA THR A 95 -1.73 -0.37 -7.13
C THR A 95 -1.68 -1.75 -6.47
N ARG A 96 -2.84 -2.31 -6.09
CA ARG A 96 -2.95 -3.65 -5.54
C ARG A 96 -2.47 -4.72 -6.51
N THR A 97 -2.95 -4.71 -7.75
CA THR A 97 -2.49 -5.68 -8.77
C THR A 97 -1.00 -5.55 -9.05
N LYS A 98 -0.43 -4.34 -9.03
CA LYS A 98 1.03 -4.17 -9.15
C LYS A 98 1.78 -4.72 -7.93
N MET A 99 1.23 -4.58 -6.73
CA MET A 99 1.77 -5.18 -5.51
C MET A 99 1.67 -6.70 -5.58
N GLU A 100 0.51 -7.27 -5.89
CA GLU A 100 0.28 -8.71 -6.07
C GLU A 100 1.21 -9.32 -7.14
N ILE A 101 1.40 -8.66 -8.29
CA ILE A 101 2.32 -9.13 -9.34
C ILE A 101 3.77 -9.09 -8.86
N ARG A 102 4.17 -8.04 -8.12
CA ARG A 102 5.50 -7.98 -7.51
C ARG A 102 5.65 -9.06 -6.45
N GLU A 103 4.68 -9.22 -5.58
CA GLU A 103 4.64 -10.24 -4.52
C GLU A 103 4.71 -11.65 -5.11
N GLN A 104 3.97 -11.96 -6.17
CA GLN A 104 4.05 -13.24 -6.87
C GLN A 104 5.42 -13.46 -7.52
N LYS A 105 6.02 -12.42 -8.11
CA LYS A 105 7.37 -12.50 -8.67
C LYS A 105 8.41 -12.77 -7.57
N TYR A 106 8.31 -12.07 -6.44
CA TYR A 106 9.21 -12.28 -5.30
C TYR A 106 8.96 -13.62 -4.60
N ALA A 107 7.72 -14.08 -4.48
CA ALA A 107 7.37 -15.37 -3.91
C ALA A 107 7.84 -16.53 -4.80
N ALA A 108 7.75 -16.39 -6.13
CA ALA A 108 8.35 -17.34 -7.07
C ALA A 108 9.88 -17.37 -6.94
N ASP A 109 10.52 -16.21 -6.82
CA ASP A 109 11.97 -16.12 -6.60
C ASP A 109 12.40 -16.69 -5.23
N PHE A 110 11.53 -16.64 -4.21
CA PHE A 110 11.80 -17.17 -2.86
C PHE A 110 11.48 -18.68 -2.74
N ALA A 111 10.44 -19.17 -3.42
CA ALA A 111 10.02 -20.57 -3.43
C ALA A 111 11.06 -21.47 -4.13
N LEU A 112 11.85 -20.93 -5.05
CA LEU A 112 13.00 -21.61 -5.65
C LEU A 112 14.19 -21.79 -4.68
N GLY A 113 14.12 -21.21 -3.47
CA GLY A 113 15.17 -21.26 -2.45
C GLY A 113 14.84 -22.12 -1.22
N GLY A 114 13.96 -23.12 -1.36
CA GLY A 114 13.65 -24.14 -0.35
C GLY A 114 12.71 -23.64 0.78
N PRO A 115 11.78 -24.49 1.27
CA PRO A 115 10.90 -24.12 2.37
C PRO A 115 11.69 -23.98 3.67
N ALA A 116 11.42 -22.92 4.44
CA ALA A 116 11.89 -22.82 5.81
C ALA A 116 11.34 -24.01 6.63
N PRO A 117 12.18 -24.75 7.36
CA PRO A 117 11.70 -25.82 8.22
C PRO A 117 10.98 -25.16 9.39
N ASN A 118 9.68 -25.45 9.51
CA ASN A 118 8.69 -24.93 10.46
C ASN A 118 7.92 -23.72 9.91
N GLY A 119 6.90 -24.03 9.12
CA GLY A 119 5.96 -23.08 8.53
C GLY A 119 5.05 -22.44 9.58
N ASP A 120 5.49 -21.30 10.10
CA ASP A 120 4.64 -20.33 10.76
C ASP A 120 4.18 -19.27 9.73
N PRO A 121 2.88 -19.16 9.44
CA PRO A 121 2.36 -18.10 8.57
C PRO A 121 2.68 -16.69 9.08
N GLU A 122 2.84 -16.49 10.39
CA GLU A 122 3.23 -15.18 10.96
C GLU A 122 4.65 -14.77 10.56
N ALA A 123 5.60 -15.72 10.59
CA ALA A 123 6.97 -15.51 10.16
C ALA A 123 7.06 -15.11 8.67
N THR A 124 6.09 -15.56 7.86
CA THR A 124 6.00 -15.20 6.44
C THR A 124 5.56 -13.73 6.27
N VAL A 125 4.55 -13.30 7.03
CA VAL A 125 4.06 -11.90 7.03
C VAL A 125 5.11 -10.92 7.54
N GLU A 126 5.87 -11.28 8.57
CA GLU A 126 6.95 -10.44 9.10
C GLU A 126 8.12 -10.33 8.11
N ALA A 127 8.50 -11.43 7.45
CA ALA A 127 9.49 -11.42 6.39
C ALA A 127 9.07 -10.49 5.23
N HIS A 128 7.78 -10.47 4.88
CA HIS A 128 7.24 -9.57 3.86
C HIS A 128 7.34 -8.09 4.26
N ARG A 129 6.97 -7.74 5.49
CA ARG A 129 7.08 -6.36 6.00
C ARG A 129 8.54 -5.89 6.06
N PHE A 130 9.43 -6.80 6.43
CA PHE A 130 10.87 -6.55 6.47
C PHE A 130 11.45 -6.30 5.07
N ALA A 131 11.13 -7.16 4.10
CA ALA A 131 11.54 -7.00 2.70
C ALA A 131 10.99 -5.71 2.07
N ALA A 132 9.73 -5.35 2.35
CA ALA A 132 9.13 -4.11 1.86
C ALA A 132 9.83 -2.84 2.39
N ARG A 133 10.34 -2.88 3.64
CA ARG A 133 11.13 -1.77 4.22
C ARG A 133 12.53 -1.67 3.59
N LEU A 134 13.14 -2.79 3.22
CA LEU A 134 14.47 -2.82 2.60
C LEU A 134 14.46 -2.60 1.08
N GLY A 135 13.33 -2.85 0.41
CA GLY A 135 13.17 -2.71 -1.03
C GLY A 135 13.61 -1.34 -1.59
N PRO A 136 13.20 -0.21 -0.98
CA PRO A 136 13.64 1.13 -1.38
C PRO A 136 15.15 1.37 -1.27
N TRP A 137 15.87 0.57 -0.47
CA TRP A 137 17.31 0.73 -0.23
C TRP A 137 18.20 -0.07 -1.22
N GLY A 138 17.58 -0.71 -2.23
CA GLY A 138 18.31 -1.38 -3.30
C GLY A 138 19.06 -2.64 -2.87
N PHE A 139 18.59 -3.34 -1.83
CA PHE A 139 19.10 -4.66 -1.48
C PHE A 139 18.57 -5.71 -2.46
N THR A 140 19.43 -6.62 -2.89
CA THR A 140 19.02 -7.76 -3.72
C THR A 140 18.18 -8.76 -2.91
N PRO A 141 17.36 -9.62 -3.55
CA PRO A 141 16.55 -10.61 -2.83
C PRO A 141 17.36 -11.54 -1.91
N LYS A 142 18.57 -11.93 -2.33
CA LYS A 142 19.50 -12.75 -1.54
C LYS A 142 20.01 -12.03 -0.30
N GLU A 143 20.36 -10.75 -0.44
CA GLU A 143 20.79 -9.91 0.69
C GLU A 143 19.63 -9.67 1.69
N GLN A 144 18.40 -9.52 1.20
CA GLN A 144 17.21 -9.39 2.06
C GLN A 144 16.94 -10.69 2.83
N LYS A 145 17.02 -11.85 2.17
CA LYS A 145 16.89 -13.18 2.81
C LYS A 145 17.96 -13.37 3.89
N PHE A 146 19.21 -13.01 3.59
CA PHE A 146 20.31 -13.04 4.54
C PHE A 146 20.07 -12.15 5.76
N LEU A 147 19.64 -10.91 5.54
CA LEU A 147 19.36 -9.96 6.62
C LEU A 147 18.21 -10.45 7.50
N TRP A 148 17.14 -10.96 6.90
CA TRP A 148 16.01 -11.53 7.63
C TRP A 148 16.46 -12.65 8.57
N LEU A 149 17.18 -13.66 8.07
CA LEU A 149 17.73 -14.74 8.88
C LEU A 149 18.60 -14.21 10.04
N SER A 150 19.45 -13.23 9.76
CA SER A 150 20.29 -12.62 10.80
C SER A 150 19.49 -11.85 11.86
N PHE A 151 18.31 -11.32 11.54
CA PHE A 151 17.44 -10.61 12.50
C PHE A 151 16.53 -11.55 13.30
N THR A 152 16.13 -12.69 12.73
CA THR A 152 15.37 -13.73 13.44
C THR A 152 16.25 -14.59 14.36
N GLY A 153 17.53 -14.23 14.52
CA GLY A 153 18.48 -14.91 15.41
C GLY A 153 19.16 -16.14 14.81
N GLU A 154 19.00 -16.39 13.50
CA GLU A 154 19.71 -17.49 12.83
C GLU A 154 21.21 -17.15 12.73
N SER A 155 22.04 -18.00 13.34
CA SER A 155 23.49 -17.84 13.40
C SER A 155 24.24 -18.98 12.69
N SER A 156 23.51 -19.95 12.11
CA SER A 156 24.12 -21.02 11.33
C SER A 156 24.81 -20.46 10.08
N THR A 157 26.13 -20.63 10.01
CA THR A 157 26.92 -20.26 8.85
C THR A 157 26.42 -20.95 7.58
N GLU A 158 25.89 -22.16 7.69
CA GLU A 158 25.40 -22.95 6.56
C GLU A 158 24.15 -22.32 5.95
N ARG A 159 23.16 -21.96 6.78
CA ARG A 159 21.92 -21.29 6.33
C ARG A 159 22.17 -19.88 5.80
N LEU A 160 23.10 -19.16 6.42
CA LEU A 160 23.49 -17.83 5.97
C LEU A 160 24.26 -17.88 4.64
N ALA A 161 25.07 -18.91 4.41
CA ALA A 161 25.76 -19.12 3.13
C ALA A 161 24.80 -19.54 2.02
N GLU A 162 23.83 -20.40 2.34
CA GLU A 162 22.75 -20.79 1.44
C GLU A 162 21.90 -19.59 1.01
N ALA A 163 21.56 -18.69 1.94
CA ALA A 163 20.82 -17.46 1.61
C ALA A 163 21.56 -16.54 0.64
N LEU A 164 22.89 -16.63 0.56
CA LEU A 164 23.75 -15.86 -0.35
C LEU A 164 24.11 -16.63 -1.63
N ASP A 165 23.64 -17.86 -1.80
CA ASP A 165 24.05 -18.80 -2.86
C ASP A 165 25.58 -18.94 -2.97
N LEU A 166 26.28 -19.03 -1.84
CA LEU A 166 27.72 -19.26 -1.85
C LEU A 166 28.04 -20.67 -2.34
N ALA A 167 29.02 -20.79 -3.23
CA ALA A 167 29.53 -22.07 -3.73
C ALA A 167 30.02 -22.98 -2.58
N PRO A 168 30.01 -24.31 -2.76
CA PRO A 168 30.57 -25.23 -1.78
C PRO A 168 32.06 -24.97 -1.60
N MET A 169 32.41 -24.41 -0.43
CA MET A 169 33.77 -24.12 0.01
C MET A 169 34.00 -24.72 1.40
N SER A 170 35.25 -24.72 1.86
CA SER A 170 35.58 -25.20 3.20
C SER A 170 34.84 -24.40 4.28
N LYS A 171 34.64 -25.00 5.45
CA LYS A 171 33.89 -24.38 6.56
C LYS A 171 34.49 -23.03 6.97
N GLU A 172 35.82 -22.91 6.96
CA GLU A 172 36.54 -21.69 7.33
C GLU A 172 36.39 -20.59 6.28
N GLU A 173 36.47 -20.94 4.99
CA GLU A 173 36.24 -19.99 3.89
C GLU A 173 34.80 -19.49 3.88
N ARG A 174 33.84 -20.39 4.12
CA ARG A 174 32.42 -20.06 4.21
C ARG A 174 32.13 -19.09 5.34
N GLN A 175 32.70 -19.31 6.51
CA GLN A 175 32.58 -18.40 7.65
C GLN A 175 33.14 -17.02 7.35
N ARG A 176 34.33 -16.96 6.71
CA ARG A 176 34.95 -15.68 6.33
C ARG A 176 34.09 -14.93 5.33
N GLU A 177 33.53 -15.60 4.33
CA GLU A 177 32.74 -14.95 3.29
C GLU A 177 31.38 -14.49 3.79
N VAL A 178 30.69 -15.32 4.59
CA VAL A 178 29.46 -14.93 5.30
C VAL A 178 29.70 -13.70 6.17
N LYS A 179 30.80 -13.66 6.94
CA LYS A 179 31.16 -12.52 7.77
C LYS A 179 31.41 -11.25 6.95
N ARG A 180 32.15 -11.36 5.83
CA ARG A 180 32.39 -10.23 4.92
C ARG A 180 31.10 -9.66 4.35
N HIS A 181 30.18 -10.53 3.94
CA HIS A 181 28.86 -10.12 3.47
C HIS A 181 28.03 -9.48 4.59
N GLN A 182 28.05 -10.06 5.78
CA GLN A 182 27.37 -9.49 6.95
C GLN A 182 27.89 -8.08 7.28
N ASP A 183 29.20 -7.89 7.29
CA ASP A 183 29.82 -6.59 7.57
C ASP A 183 29.50 -5.56 6.49
N ARG A 184 29.50 -5.95 5.20
CA ARG A 184 29.10 -5.09 4.08
C ARG A 184 27.63 -4.67 4.20
N LEU A 185 26.74 -5.59 4.51
CA LEU A 185 25.31 -5.32 4.65
C LEU A 185 25.01 -4.46 5.87
N LYS A 186 25.65 -4.73 7.01
CA LYS A 186 25.57 -3.87 8.21
C LYS A 186 26.04 -2.44 7.93
N LYS A 187 27.15 -2.27 7.19
CA LYS A 187 27.63 -0.94 6.78
C LYS A 187 26.65 -0.22 5.85
N ARG A 188 26.06 -0.93 4.89
CA ARG A 188 25.01 -0.37 4.00
C ARG A 188 23.77 0.03 4.81
N LEU A 189 23.30 -0.84 5.70
CA LEU A 189 22.18 -0.53 6.60
C LEU A 189 22.47 0.67 7.50
N ALA A 190 23.67 0.78 8.06
CA ALA A 190 24.06 1.93 8.88
C ALA A 190 24.09 3.24 8.09
N ARG A 191 24.43 3.20 6.80
CA ARG A 191 24.41 4.37 5.91
C ARG A 191 22.98 4.85 5.65
N TYR A 192 22.09 3.93 5.27
CA TYR A 192 20.67 4.26 5.07
C TYR A 192 19.94 4.60 6.37
N GLY A 193 20.34 3.98 7.49
CA GLY A 193 19.80 4.28 8.82
C GLY A 193 20.19 5.68 9.33
N ARG A 194 21.33 6.24 8.90
CA ARG A 194 21.67 7.64 9.18
C ARG A 194 20.91 8.62 8.26
N GLU A 195 20.81 8.30 6.97
CA GLU A 195 20.03 9.10 6.01
C GLU A 195 18.52 9.11 6.35
N ALA A 196 17.98 8.05 6.96
CA ALA A 196 16.60 8.00 7.43
C ALA A 196 16.34 8.79 8.73
N VAL A 197 17.38 9.11 9.51
CA VAL A 197 17.26 9.95 10.72
C VAL A 197 17.29 11.45 10.37
N ASP A 198 17.89 11.83 9.23
CA ASP A 198 17.89 13.22 8.73
C ASP A 198 16.64 13.58 7.89
N VAL A 199 15.68 12.65 7.72
CA VAL A 199 14.42 12.88 6.98
C VAL A 199 13.19 12.62 7.85
N ILE A 200 13.29 12.98 9.14
CA ILE A 200 12.14 13.05 10.04
C ILE A 200 12.19 14.42 10.75
N PRO A 201 11.22 15.35 10.53
CA PRO A 201 11.04 16.49 11.41
C PRO A 201 10.57 16.06 12.80
#